data_AF-A0A3C1H7Q6-F1
#
_entry.id   AF-A0A3C1H7Q6-F1
#
_cell.length_a   1.000
_cell.length_b   1.000
_cell.length_c   1.000
_cell.angle_alpha   90.00
_cell.angle_beta   90.00
_cell.angle_gamma   90.00
#
_symmetry.space_group_name_H-M   'P 1'
#
loop_
_entity.id
_entity.type
_entity.pdbx_description
1 polymer ?
#
loop_
_entity_poly.entity_id
_entity_poly.type
_entity_poly.pdbx_seq_one_letter_code
_entity_poly.pdbx_strand_id
1 'polypeptide(L)'
;MVQRTPAGAVPMEALSRARFVKRTAPAVAFGIACCLAAGSTFAASPPIAFLSEILFNPPGTDSPNEYIELRGTPNSTLPPGTYLVSVEGDAGSNPGTVQDIFDLSGRSFGGNGFLVLLQKGSPYVPHPFSRTYTQSGGDPGWGHGGNSSLKHRGEAGATDIENPSLTFFLIQSSISPSIGDDIDSNDDGLPDGELFAAWTVLDSVGVLDADGAGDIAYGAVNFRRSAPPGSLATAGGT
;
A
#
# COMPACT_ATOMS: atom_id res chain seq x y z
N MET A 1 -13.55 1.06 -4.32
CA MET A 1 -14.59 2.09 -4.15
C MET A 1 -15.37 1.81 -2.87
N VAL A 2 -14.80 2.23 -1.76
CA VAL A 2 -15.51 2.37 -0.48
C VAL A 2 -16.51 3.52 -0.67
N GLN A 3 -17.80 3.26 -0.47
CA GLN A 3 -18.83 4.27 -0.67
C GLN A 3 -19.54 4.53 0.64
N ARG A 4 -19.74 5.81 0.95
CA ARG A 4 -20.96 6.22 1.65
C ARG A 4 -22.13 6.04 0.67
N THR A 5 -23.26 5.52 1.15
CA THR A 5 -24.39 5.07 0.32
C THR A 5 -24.81 6.12 -0.74
N PRO A 6 -24.83 5.81 -2.06
CA PRO A 6 -25.13 6.81 -3.10
C PRO A 6 -26.51 6.65 -3.74
N ALA A 7 -27.06 7.78 -4.18
CA ALA A 7 -28.21 7.86 -5.07
C ALA A 7 -27.76 8.24 -6.49
N GLY A 8 -28.31 7.55 -7.50
CA GLY A 8 -28.44 8.03 -8.89
C GLY A 8 -27.32 7.63 -9.86
N ALA A 9 -27.64 6.68 -10.76
CA ALA A 9 -26.77 6.22 -11.84
C ALA A 9 -26.90 7.07 -13.13
N VAL A 10 -25.81 7.18 -13.91
CA VAL A 10 -25.78 7.73 -15.29
C VAL A 10 -24.87 6.82 -16.15
N PRO A 11 -25.20 6.54 -17.44
CA PRO A 11 -24.73 5.33 -18.13
C PRO A 11 -23.40 5.45 -18.89
N MET A 12 -22.90 4.28 -19.26
CA MET A 12 -21.63 3.96 -19.91
C MET A 12 -21.55 4.43 -21.38
N GLU A 13 -20.48 5.16 -21.72
CA GLU A 13 -20.05 5.42 -23.10
C GLU A 13 -18.61 4.91 -23.29
N ALA A 14 -18.38 4.26 -24.43
CA ALA A 14 -17.25 3.40 -24.72
C ALA A 14 -15.95 4.16 -25.01
N LEU A 15 -14.82 3.65 -24.51
CA LEU A 15 -13.49 4.10 -24.94
C LEU A 15 -12.62 2.93 -25.43
N SER A 16 -11.99 3.21 -26.57
CA SER A 16 -11.34 2.32 -27.52
C SER A 16 -10.12 1.56 -26.97
N ARG A 17 -9.96 0.28 -27.39
CA ARG A 17 -8.84 -0.59 -27.02
C ARG A 17 -7.70 -0.49 -28.06
N ALA A 18 -6.48 -0.21 -27.61
CA ALA A 18 -5.28 -0.39 -28.42
C ALA A 18 -4.65 -1.76 -28.12
N ARG A 19 -4.46 -2.59 -29.16
CA ARG A 19 -3.83 -3.92 -29.08
C ARG A 19 -2.50 -3.84 -29.85
N PHE A 20 -1.37 -3.95 -29.15
CA PHE A 20 -0.04 -3.98 -29.78
C PHE A 20 0.35 -5.44 -30.07
N VAL A 21 0.57 -5.78 -31.35
CA VAL A 21 1.03 -7.11 -31.79
C VAL A 21 2.49 -6.98 -32.21
N LYS A 22 3.42 -7.57 -31.44
CA LYS A 22 4.78 -7.81 -31.93
C LYS A 22 4.75 -8.99 -32.89
N ARG A 23 5.06 -8.74 -34.17
CA ARG A 23 5.33 -9.77 -35.17
C ARG A 23 6.83 -10.11 -35.13
N THR A 24 7.15 -11.39 -35.05
CA THR A 24 8.49 -11.91 -35.39
C THR A 24 8.33 -13.05 -36.40
N ALA A 25 9.18 -13.01 -37.44
CA ALA A 25 9.19 -13.92 -38.59
C ALA A 25 9.65 -15.36 -38.24
N PRO A 26 9.36 -16.38 -39.08
CA PRO A 26 9.60 -17.78 -38.73
C PRO A 26 11.03 -18.22 -39.07
N ALA A 27 11.60 -19.10 -38.25
CA ALA A 27 12.67 -19.98 -38.65
C ALA A 27 12.12 -21.40 -38.75
N VAL A 28 12.27 -22.04 -39.91
CA VAL A 28 11.90 -23.42 -40.17
C VAL A 28 13.08 -24.31 -39.78
N ALA A 29 12.83 -25.30 -38.92
CA ALA A 29 13.62 -26.52 -38.85
C ALA A 29 12.71 -27.68 -38.45
N PHE A 30 12.59 -28.66 -39.35
CA PHE A 30 11.88 -29.92 -39.13
C PHE A 30 12.80 -30.85 -38.32
N GLY A 31 12.35 -31.22 -37.13
CA GLY A 31 12.95 -32.29 -36.33
C GLY A 31 11.83 -33.03 -35.62
N ILE A 32 11.54 -34.26 -36.04
CA ILE A 32 10.66 -35.17 -35.30
C ILE A 32 11.45 -35.61 -34.07
N ALA A 33 11.31 -34.86 -32.98
CA ALA A 33 11.62 -35.30 -31.64
C ALA A 33 10.31 -35.74 -31.00
N CYS A 34 10.26 -36.96 -30.50
CA CYS A 34 9.22 -37.43 -29.60
C CYS A 34 9.32 -36.62 -28.30
N CYS A 35 8.65 -35.47 -28.25
CA CYS A 35 8.60 -34.64 -27.07
C CYS A 35 7.65 -35.29 -26.06
N LEU A 36 8.19 -35.86 -24.99
CA LEU A 36 7.46 -35.86 -23.72
C LEU A 36 7.04 -34.40 -23.49
N ALA A 37 5.74 -34.14 -23.48
CA ALA A 37 5.20 -32.86 -23.06
C ALA A 37 5.48 -32.73 -21.56
N ALA A 38 6.67 -32.24 -21.20
CA ALA A 38 6.84 -31.57 -19.92
C ALA A 38 5.86 -30.41 -19.94
N GLY A 39 4.81 -30.49 -19.11
CA GLY A 39 3.87 -29.40 -18.95
C GLY A 39 4.65 -28.18 -18.50
N SER A 40 4.90 -27.25 -19.42
CA SER A 40 5.39 -25.92 -19.08
C SER A 40 4.29 -25.28 -18.25
N THR A 41 4.41 -25.37 -16.92
CA THR A 41 3.66 -24.51 -16.04
C THR A 41 4.16 -23.11 -16.33
N PHE A 42 3.36 -22.32 -17.04
CA PHE A 42 3.55 -20.88 -17.02
C PHE A 42 3.36 -20.49 -15.56
N ALA A 43 4.46 -20.18 -14.86
CA ALA A 43 4.36 -19.50 -13.58
C ALA A 43 3.51 -18.25 -13.85
N ALA A 44 2.34 -18.18 -13.21
CA ALA A 44 1.55 -16.97 -13.26
C ALA A 44 2.49 -15.84 -12.81
N SER A 45 2.54 -14.75 -13.57
CA SER A 45 3.23 -13.54 -13.10
C SER A 45 2.74 -13.26 -11.68
N PRO A 46 3.63 -12.99 -10.71
CA PRO A 46 3.19 -12.70 -9.35
C PRO A 46 2.11 -11.61 -9.40
N PRO A 47 1.04 -11.74 -8.60
CA PRO A 47 -0.04 -10.78 -8.64
C PRO A 47 0.54 -9.41 -8.31
N ILE A 48 0.37 -8.47 -9.25
CA ILE A 48 0.82 -7.10 -9.07
C ILE A 48 -0.26 -6.40 -8.24
N ALA A 49 0.16 -5.80 -7.13
CA ALA A 49 -0.68 -5.02 -6.24
C ALA A 49 -0.30 -3.55 -6.33
N PHE A 50 -1.29 -2.67 -6.24
CA PHE A 50 -1.12 -1.23 -6.26
C PHE A 50 -1.91 -0.59 -5.13
N LEU A 51 -1.45 0.57 -4.69
CA LEU A 51 -2.22 1.43 -3.81
C LEU A 51 -3.43 1.97 -4.61
N SER A 52 -4.63 1.82 -4.04
CA SER A 52 -5.86 2.43 -4.58
C SER A 52 -6.20 3.67 -3.76
N GLU A 53 -6.23 3.52 -2.44
CA GLU A 53 -6.59 4.60 -1.52
C GLU A 53 -5.99 4.32 -0.13
N ILE A 54 -5.53 5.39 0.54
CA ILE A 54 -5.19 5.37 1.96
C ILE A 54 -5.86 6.60 2.56
N LEU A 55 -6.81 6.38 3.47
CA LEU A 55 -7.32 7.42 4.34
C LEU A 55 -6.57 7.33 5.66
N PHE A 56 -5.67 8.28 5.87
CA PHE A 56 -4.89 8.51 7.08
C PHE A 56 -5.00 10.01 7.40
N ASN A 57 -4.89 10.38 8.68
CA ASN A 57 -5.18 11.75 9.12
C ASN A 57 -6.55 12.29 8.62
N PRO A 58 -7.68 11.56 8.82
CA PRO A 58 -8.99 12.03 8.42
C PRO A 58 -9.42 13.30 9.19
N PRO A 59 -10.37 14.09 8.66
CA PRO A 59 -10.96 15.17 9.45
C PRO A 59 -11.59 14.65 10.74
N GLY A 60 -11.18 15.21 11.89
CA GLY A 60 -11.67 14.80 13.20
C GLY A 60 -10.66 13.89 13.91
N THR A 61 -11.13 12.74 14.40
CA THR A 61 -10.26 11.75 15.05
C THR A 61 -9.79 10.72 14.04
N ASP A 62 -8.53 10.28 14.17
CA ASP A 62 -7.95 9.24 13.33
C ASP A 62 -8.70 7.93 13.54
N SER A 63 -8.69 7.39 14.76
CA SER A 63 -9.47 6.19 15.10
C SER A 63 -10.98 6.48 15.21
N PRO A 64 -11.87 5.63 14.66
CA PRO A 64 -11.66 4.41 13.86
C PRO A 64 -11.78 4.66 12.33
N ASN A 65 -11.41 5.86 11.89
CA ASN A 65 -11.74 6.43 10.59
C ASN A 65 -10.63 6.25 9.54
N GLU A 66 -9.56 5.53 9.84
CA GLU A 66 -8.55 5.21 8.84
C GLU A 66 -8.91 3.94 8.05
N TYR A 67 -8.53 3.91 6.77
CA TYR A 67 -8.62 2.70 5.96
C TYR A 67 -7.55 2.65 4.86
N ILE A 68 -7.27 1.44 4.40
CA ILE A 68 -6.39 1.17 3.26
C ILE A 68 -7.16 0.34 2.23
N GLU A 69 -7.15 0.76 0.97
CA GLU A 69 -7.65 0.00 -0.18
C GLU A 69 -6.50 -0.29 -1.15
N LEU A 70 -6.29 -1.57 -1.45
CA LEU A 70 -5.38 -2.03 -2.49
C LEU A 70 -6.17 -2.57 -3.66
N ARG A 71 -5.60 -2.45 -4.87
CA ARG A 71 -6.11 -3.10 -6.08
C ARG A 71 -5.10 -4.09 -6.63
N GLY A 72 -5.59 -5.20 -7.18
CA GLY A 72 -4.76 -6.25 -7.76
C GLY A 72 -5.59 -7.23 -8.58
N THR A 73 -4.98 -8.35 -8.96
CA THR A 73 -5.67 -9.40 -9.72
C THR A 73 -6.81 -9.99 -8.88
N PRO A 74 -8.06 -10.05 -9.40
CA PRO A 74 -9.19 -10.64 -8.69
C PRO A 74 -8.92 -12.05 -8.15
N ASN A 75 -9.34 -12.31 -6.91
CA ASN A 75 -9.15 -13.58 -6.19
C ASN A 75 -7.69 -14.05 -6.03
N SER A 76 -6.70 -13.21 -6.35
CA SER A 76 -5.30 -13.55 -6.11
C SER A 76 -4.89 -13.33 -4.65
N THR A 77 -3.82 -13.99 -4.24
CA THR A 77 -3.23 -13.88 -2.91
C THR A 77 -1.90 -13.15 -2.99
N LEU A 78 -1.69 -12.18 -2.11
CA LEU A 78 -0.43 -11.47 -1.97
C LEU A 78 0.68 -12.45 -1.57
N PRO A 79 1.84 -12.42 -2.27
CA PRO A 79 2.97 -13.29 -1.95
C PRO A 79 3.45 -13.12 -0.50
N PRO A 80 4.15 -14.11 0.06
CA PRO A 80 4.92 -13.92 1.29
C PRO A 80 5.93 -12.77 1.13
N GLY A 81 6.11 -12.01 2.22
CA GLY A 81 6.99 -10.86 2.26
C GLY A 81 6.40 -9.60 1.61
N THR A 82 5.08 -9.54 1.40
CA THR A 82 4.42 -8.29 0.98
C THR A 82 4.09 -7.44 2.21
N TYR A 83 4.55 -6.19 2.21
CA TYR A 83 4.33 -5.23 3.30
C TYR A 83 3.79 -3.92 2.74
N LEU A 84 2.96 -3.24 3.51
CA LEU A 84 2.78 -1.80 3.41
C LEU A 84 3.55 -1.19 4.57
N VAL A 85 4.43 -0.24 4.27
CA VAL A 85 5.19 0.49 5.28
C VAL A 85 4.98 2.00 5.13
N SER A 86 4.93 2.73 6.25
CA SER A 86 5.12 4.18 6.23
C SER A 86 6.55 4.50 6.67
N VAL A 87 7.14 5.47 5.98
CA VAL A 87 8.50 5.96 6.20
C VAL A 87 8.41 7.44 6.53
N GLU A 88 9.06 7.83 7.63
CA GLU A 88 9.20 9.21 8.12
C GLU A 88 9.70 10.13 7.01
N GLY A 89 9.08 11.31 6.91
CA GLY A 89 9.46 12.36 5.98
C GLY A 89 9.78 13.70 6.64
N ASP A 90 9.50 13.88 7.94
CA ASP A 90 9.83 15.09 8.70
C ASP A 90 11.35 15.17 8.92
N ALA A 91 11.93 16.27 8.46
CA ALA A 91 13.37 16.53 8.61
C ALA A 91 13.83 16.70 10.07
N GLY A 92 12.90 16.93 11.00
CA GLY A 92 13.13 16.99 12.44
C GLY A 92 13.18 15.63 13.14
N SER A 93 12.78 14.55 12.46
CA SER A 93 12.48 13.24 13.06
C SER A 93 13.25 12.06 12.42
N ASN A 94 14.38 12.32 11.74
CA ASN A 94 15.18 11.32 11.00
C ASN A 94 14.39 10.74 9.80
N PRO A 95 14.26 11.50 8.70
CA PRO A 95 13.55 11.04 7.52
C PRO A 95 14.19 9.75 6.97
N GLY A 96 13.36 8.87 6.40
CA GLY A 96 13.83 7.54 5.96
C GLY A 96 13.59 6.43 6.99
N THR A 97 13.20 6.77 8.22
CA THR A 97 12.87 5.80 9.28
C THR A 97 11.51 5.13 9.04
N VAL A 98 11.43 3.80 9.11
CA VAL A 98 10.18 3.04 9.05
C VAL A 98 9.40 3.20 10.36
N GLN A 99 8.22 3.80 10.29
CA GLN A 99 7.37 4.11 11.45
C GLN A 99 6.12 3.24 11.56
N ASP A 100 5.64 2.70 10.44
CA ASP A 100 4.49 1.80 10.43
C ASP A 100 4.68 0.61 9.49
N ILE A 101 4.17 -0.55 9.89
CA ILE A 101 4.24 -1.78 9.10
C ILE A 101 2.93 -2.57 9.20
N PHE A 102 2.35 -2.88 8.04
CA PHE A 102 1.37 -3.95 7.86
C PHE A 102 2.01 -5.14 7.14
N ASP A 103 2.04 -6.31 7.77
CA ASP A 103 2.35 -7.57 7.06
C ASP A 103 1.12 -8.08 6.30
N LEU A 104 1.17 -7.94 4.97
CA LEU A 104 0.11 -8.32 4.05
C LEU A 104 0.29 -9.73 3.48
N SER A 105 1.33 -10.45 3.89
CA SER A 105 1.65 -11.79 3.40
C SER A 105 0.44 -12.73 3.50
N GLY A 106 0.03 -13.30 2.37
CA GLY A 106 -1.06 -14.26 2.31
C GLY A 106 -2.47 -13.66 2.38
N ARG A 107 -2.62 -12.32 2.45
CA ARG A 107 -3.93 -11.67 2.27
C ARG A 107 -4.39 -11.82 0.81
N SER A 108 -5.70 -11.79 0.57
CA SER A 108 -6.26 -12.00 -0.78
C SER A 108 -7.08 -10.82 -1.28
N PHE A 109 -7.11 -10.62 -2.59
CA PHE A 109 -8.05 -9.70 -3.22
C PHE A 109 -9.43 -10.36 -3.38
N GLY A 110 -10.48 -9.54 -3.35
CA GLY A 110 -11.84 -9.98 -3.63
C GLY A 110 -12.06 -10.31 -5.11
N GLY A 111 -13.28 -10.76 -5.44
CA GLY A 111 -13.67 -11.07 -6.82
C GLY A 111 -13.71 -9.84 -7.74
N ASN A 112 -13.74 -8.64 -7.19
CA ASN A 112 -13.62 -7.37 -7.93
C ASN A 112 -12.17 -6.85 -8.00
N GLY A 113 -11.18 -7.57 -7.47
CA GLY A 113 -9.78 -7.13 -7.48
C GLY A 113 -9.39 -6.17 -6.36
N PHE A 114 -10.24 -5.93 -5.36
CA PHE A 114 -9.94 -5.04 -4.24
C PHE A 114 -9.74 -5.79 -2.93
N LEU A 115 -8.78 -5.31 -2.14
CA LEU A 115 -8.56 -5.67 -0.75
C LEU A 115 -8.71 -4.39 0.07
N VAL A 116 -9.50 -4.44 1.14
CA VAL A 116 -9.71 -3.31 2.05
C VAL A 116 -9.34 -3.73 3.47
N LEU A 117 -8.52 -2.91 4.13
CA LEU A 117 -8.21 -3.01 5.55
C LEU A 117 -8.99 -1.92 6.29
N LEU A 118 -9.62 -2.28 7.40
CA LEU A 118 -10.40 -1.36 8.23
C LEU A 118 -9.92 -1.43 9.68
N GLN A 119 -9.84 -0.27 10.32
CA GLN A 119 -9.66 -0.18 11.77
C GLN A 119 -10.81 -0.82 12.55
N LYS A 120 -10.55 -1.11 13.82
CA LYS A 120 -11.55 -1.63 14.76
C LYS A 120 -12.67 -0.62 14.94
N GLY A 121 -13.90 -1.04 14.66
CA GLY A 121 -15.07 -0.16 14.78
C GLY A 121 -15.22 0.85 13.64
N SER A 122 -14.52 0.64 12.52
CA SER A 122 -14.61 1.53 11.35
C SER A 122 -16.05 1.71 10.86
N PRO A 123 -16.45 2.95 10.47
CA PRO A 123 -17.80 3.23 9.99
C PRO A 123 -17.97 2.91 8.50
N TYR A 124 -16.90 2.55 7.79
CA TYR A 124 -16.92 2.38 6.35
C TYR A 124 -17.41 0.98 5.95
N VAL A 125 -18.18 0.94 4.87
CA VAL A 125 -18.69 -0.29 4.28
C VAL A 125 -18.07 -0.48 2.89
N PRO A 126 -17.09 -1.40 2.75
CA PRO A 126 -16.52 -1.72 1.46
C PRO A 126 -17.54 -2.40 0.55
N HIS A 127 -17.28 -2.34 -0.75
CA HIS A 127 -18.08 -3.08 -1.72
C HIS A 127 -18.09 -4.59 -1.38
N PRO A 128 -19.23 -5.30 -1.45
CA PRO A 128 -19.36 -6.69 -0.99
C PRO A 128 -18.50 -7.71 -1.75
N PHE A 129 -18.02 -7.35 -2.95
CA PHE A 129 -17.09 -8.18 -3.73
C PHE A 129 -15.61 -7.91 -3.46
N SER A 130 -15.29 -6.89 -2.64
CA SER A 130 -13.94 -6.67 -2.13
C SER A 130 -13.64 -7.70 -1.03
N ARG A 131 -12.37 -8.10 -0.91
CA ARG A 131 -11.94 -8.80 0.31
C ARG A 131 -11.73 -7.75 1.39
N THR A 132 -12.41 -7.89 2.52
CA THR A 132 -12.27 -6.97 3.65
C THR A 132 -11.66 -7.69 4.83
N TYR A 133 -10.67 -7.06 5.47
CA TYR A 133 -10.14 -7.47 6.75
C TYR A 133 -10.30 -6.31 7.73
N THR A 134 -11.12 -6.51 8.76
CA THR A 134 -11.30 -5.53 9.83
C THR A 134 -10.50 -5.96 11.04
N GLN A 135 -9.80 -5.02 11.67
CA GLN A 135 -9.11 -5.28 12.92
C GLN A 135 -10.11 -5.78 13.98
N SER A 136 -9.74 -6.90 14.60
CA SER A 136 -10.57 -7.63 15.55
C SER A 136 -9.80 -8.05 16.81
N GLY A 137 -8.52 -7.67 16.94
CA GLY A 137 -7.71 -7.95 18.12
C GLY A 137 -8.04 -7.04 19.31
N GLY A 138 -7.20 -7.08 20.35
CA GLY A 138 -7.46 -6.43 21.64
C GLY A 138 -7.51 -4.90 21.57
N ASP A 139 -6.55 -4.32 20.88
CA ASP A 139 -6.28 -2.87 20.84
C ASP A 139 -7.24 -2.11 19.89
N PRO A 140 -7.41 -0.79 20.08
CA PRO A 140 -8.16 0.09 19.16
C PRO A 140 -7.43 0.30 17.83
N GLY A 141 -8.00 1.11 16.92
CA GLY A 141 -7.40 1.45 15.63
C GLY A 141 -7.05 0.23 14.80
N TRP A 142 -5.81 0.19 14.30
CA TRP A 142 -5.18 -0.95 13.62
C TRP A 142 -4.67 -2.04 14.57
N GLY A 143 -4.59 -1.71 15.87
CA GLY A 143 -3.95 -2.50 16.94
C GLY A 143 -2.44 -2.61 16.79
N HIS A 144 -1.75 -3.18 17.79
CA HIS A 144 -0.29 -3.29 17.74
C HIS A 144 0.20 -4.71 18.05
N GLY A 145 1.15 -5.20 17.25
CA GLY A 145 1.84 -6.48 17.50
C GLY A 145 0.86 -7.64 17.66
N GLY A 146 0.96 -8.37 18.77
CA GLY A 146 0.09 -9.53 19.07
C GLY A 146 -1.39 -9.19 19.21
N ASN A 147 -1.73 -7.91 19.43
CA ASN A 147 -3.11 -7.44 19.52
C ASN A 147 -3.67 -6.95 18.19
N SER A 148 -2.90 -6.98 17.09
CA SER A 148 -3.40 -6.69 15.74
C SER A 148 -3.72 -7.96 14.96
N SER A 149 -5.01 -8.21 14.66
CA SER A 149 -5.39 -9.25 13.69
C SER A 149 -5.04 -8.86 12.24
N LEU A 150 -4.63 -7.60 12.04
CA LEU A 150 -4.12 -7.08 10.79
C LEU A 150 -2.61 -7.22 10.65
N LYS A 151 -1.90 -7.66 11.70
CA LYS A 151 -0.43 -7.69 11.80
C LYS A 151 0.21 -6.31 11.62
N HIS A 152 -0.46 -5.29 12.16
CA HIS A 152 0.04 -3.93 12.24
C HIS A 152 1.04 -3.77 13.38
N ARG A 153 2.07 -2.97 13.14
CA ARG A 153 3.04 -2.49 14.13
C ARG A 153 3.35 -1.04 13.79
N GLY A 154 2.94 -0.11 14.65
CA GLY A 154 3.42 1.28 14.65
C GLY A 154 4.51 1.52 15.69
N GLU A 155 5.29 2.58 15.49
CA GLU A 155 6.32 3.05 16.42
C GLU A 155 5.77 3.27 17.83
N ALA A 156 6.57 2.94 18.85
CA ALA A 156 6.23 3.12 20.25
C ALA A 156 4.89 2.46 20.70
N GLY A 157 4.35 1.53 19.92
CA GLY A 157 3.06 0.89 20.21
C GLY A 157 1.85 1.59 19.58
N ALA A 158 2.06 2.57 18.68
CA ALA A 158 0.99 3.30 18.01
C ALA A 158 -0.01 2.37 17.31
N THR A 159 -1.28 2.75 17.36
CA THR A 159 -2.40 1.99 16.79
C THR A 159 -3.10 2.71 15.65
N ASP A 160 -2.74 3.96 15.38
CA ASP A 160 -3.18 4.75 14.23
C ASP A 160 -1.93 5.04 13.38
N ILE A 161 -2.10 5.31 12.09
CA ILE A 161 -0.98 5.68 11.21
C ILE A 161 -0.55 7.10 11.57
N GLU A 162 0.76 7.35 11.56
CA GLU A 162 1.29 8.69 11.79
C GLU A 162 0.75 9.71 10.77
N ASN A 163 0.67 10.97 11.20
CA ASN A 163 0.28 12.06 10.33
C ASN A 163 1.44 12.44 9.38
N PRO A 164 1.18 13.08 8.23
CA PRO A 164 2.25 13.66 7.42
C PRO A 164 3.18 14.55 8.25
N SER A 165 4.47 14.64 7.91
CA SER A 165 5.13 14.19 6.67
C SER A 165 5.54 12.70 6.63
N LEU A 166 5.12 11.94 5.60
CA LEU A 166 5.52 10.53 5.44
C LEU A 166 5.46 10.02 3.98
N THR A 167 6.03 8.85 3.73
CA THR A 167 5.90 8.09 2.48
C THR A 167 5.39 6.68 2.71
N PHE A 168 4.33 6.29 2.01
CA PHE A 168 3.87 4.91 1.96
C PHE A 168 4.58 4.14 0.85
N PHE A 169 5.10 2.96 1.19
CA PHE A 169 5.59 1.99 0.22
C PHE A 169 4.81 0.68 0.32
N LEU A 170 4.27 0.23 -0.81
CA LEU A 170 3.84 -1.15 -0.98
C LEU A 170 5.02 -1.93 -1.56
N ILE A 171 5.57 -2.87 -0.80
CA ILE A 171 6.79 -3.58 -1.16
C ILE A 171 6.60 -5.09 -1.11
N GLN A 172 7.47 -5.79 -1.83
CA GLN A 172 7.85 -7.16 -1.50
C GLN A 172 9.30 -7.18 -1.02
N SER A 173 9.61 -7.84 0.10
CA SER A 173 10.98 -8.02 0.56
C SER A 173 11.24 -9.41 1.13
N SER A 174 12.46 -9.90 0.91
CA SER A 174 12.99 -11.13 1.52
C SER A 174 13.46 -10.91 2.97
N ILE A 175 13.67 -9.65 3.36
CA ILE A 175 13.99 -9.23 4.73
C ILE A 175 12.74 -8.57 5.28
N SER A 176 12.26 -9.02 6.43
CA SER A 176 11.11 -8.36 7.07
C SER A 176 11.54 -6.97 7.53
N PRO A 177 10.82 -5.90 7.14
CA PRO A 177 11.00 -4.60 7.76
C PRO A 177 10.69 -4.65 9.26
N SER A 178 11.36 -3.79 10.01
CA SER A 178 11.19 -3.53 11.42
C SER A 178 10.97 -2.04 11.66
N ILE A 179 10.27 -1.70 12.75
CA ILE A 179 10.18 -0.31 13.18
C ILE A 179 11.57 0.22 13.50
N GLY A 180 11.88 1.44 13.08
CA GLY A 180 13.18 2.09 13.27
C GLY A 180 14.24 1.69 12.24
N ASP A 181 13.90 0.80 11.30
CA ASP A 181 14.73 0.57 10.13
C ASP A 181 14.86 1.86 9.31
N ASP A 182 16.05 2.17 8.83
CA ASP A 182 16.32 3.43 8.12
C ASP A 182 16.75 3.14 6.67
N ILE A 183 16.06 3.77 5.71
CA ILE A 183 16.34 3.66 4.27
C ILE A 183 17.12 4.85 3.72
N ASP A 184 17.45 5.86 4.50
CA ASP A 184 18.12 7.10 4.04
C ASP A 184 19.05 7.64 5.14
N SER A 185 20.02 6.83 5.59
CA SER A 185 20.84 7.15 6.78
C SER A 185 21.76 8.37 6.65
N ASN A 186 21.79 9.03 5.49
CA ASN A 186 22.53 10.26 5.27
C ASN A 186 21.60 11.48 5.10
N ASP A 187 20.27 11.29 5.21
CA ASP A 187 19.21 12.27 5.03
C ASP A 187 19.32 13.09 3.72
N ASP A 188 19.80 12.47 2.62
CA ASP A 188 20.03 13.17 1.35
C ASP A 188 18.83 13.10 0.38
N GLY A 189 17.78 12.38 0.78
CA GLY A 189 16.55 12.22 0.02
C GLY A 189 16.60 11.13 -1.04
N LEU A 190 17.67 10.33 -1.08
CA LEU A 190 17.80 9.16 -1.92
C LEU A 190 17.83 7.89 -1.06
N PRO A 191 16.79 7.04 -1.13
CA PRO A 191 16.81 5.79 -0.39
C PRO A 191 17.99 4.91 -0.80
N ASP A 192 18.75 4.45 0.19
CA ASP A 192 19.96 3.66 0.03
C ASP A 192 20.10 2.55 1.11
N GLY A 193 21.27 1.92 1.16
CA GLY A 193 21.55 0.83 2.10
C GLY A 193 21.02 -0.56 1.68
N GLU A 194 21.47 -1.58 2.42
CA GLU A 194 21.15 -2.99 2.14
C GLU A 194 19.66 -3.30 2.32
N LEU A 195 19.00 -2.59 3.25
CA LEU A 195 17.58 -2.78 3.51
C LEU A 195 16.74 -2.36 2.31
N PHE A 196 16.91 -1.12 1.83
CA PHE A 196 16.18 -0.63 0.67
C PHE A 196 16.52 -1.46 -0.59
N ALA A 197 17.77 -1.88 -0.74
CA ALA A 197 18.17 -2.77 -1.84
C ALA A 197 17.45 -4.14 -1.81
N ALA A 198 16.97 -4.60 -0.64
CA ALA A 198 16.17 -5.81 -0.50
C ALA A 198 14.67 -5.59 -0.80
N TRP A 199 14.23 -4.35 -1.01
CA TRP A 199 12.85 -4.02 -1.33
C TRP A 199 12.62 -4.06 -2.84
N THR A 200 11.65 -4.87 -3.26
CA THR A 200 10.99 -4.69 -4.55
C THR A 200 9.80 -3.78 -4.33
N VAL A 201 9.95 -2.49 -4.67
CA VAL A 201 8.86 -1.51 -4.58
C VAL A 201 7.81 -1.80 -5.65
N LEU A 202 6.57 -2.08 -5.23
CA LEU A 202 5.44 -2.34 -6.10
C LEU A 202 4.70 -1.03 -6.45
N ASP A 203 4.55 -0.17 -5.45
CA ASP A 203 3.92 1.15 -5.57
C ASP A 203 4.34 2.03 -4.39
N SER A 204 4.36 3.35 -4.55
CA SER A 204 4.68 4.27 -3.46
C SER A 204 4.11 5.67 -3.66
N VAL A 205 3.68 6.28 -2.56
CA VAL A 205 3.14 7.64 -2.53
C VAL A 205 3.62 8.39 -1.29
N GLY A 206 4.22 9.56 -1.52
CA GLY A 206 4.62 10.48 -0.46
C GLY A 206 3.58 11.56 -0.21
N VAL A 207 3.38 11.92 1.05
CA VAL A 207 2.53 13.02 1.47
C VAL A 207 3.26 13.83 2.53
N LEU A 208 3.67 15.04 2.15
CA LEU A 208 4.28 16.00 3.05
C LEU A 208 3.24 16.96 3.61
N ASP A 209 3.44 17.37 4.85
CA ASP A 209 2.68 18.44 5.46
C ASP A 209 2.98 19.83 4.83
N ALA A 210 2.52 20.88 5.49
CA ALA A 210 2.73 22.25 5.02
C ALA A 210 3.91 22.94 5.73
N ASP A 211 4.44 22.34 6.78
CA ASP A 211 5.33 22.92 7.77
C ASP A 211 6.53 22.02 8.01
N GLY A 212 7.54 22.20 7.17
CA GLY A 212 8.73 21.37 7.24
C GLY A 212 9.72 21.83 6.20
N ALA A 213 10.69 22.64 6.62
CA ALA A 213 11.76 23.07 5.74
C ALA A 213 12.80 21.95 5.69
N GLY A 214 12.77 21.16 4.63
CA GLY A 214 13.68 20.04 4.44
C GLY A 214 12.99 18.68 4.34
N ASP A 215 11.68 18.61 4.61
CA ASP A 215 10.94 17.35 4.56
C ASP A 215 11.10 16.60 3.24
N ILE A 216 11.17 15.29 3.37
CA ILE A 216 11.56 14.37 2.31
C ILE A 216 10.42 13.40 2.01
N ALA A 217 10.11 13.26 0.72
CA ALA A 217 9.19 12.26 0.24
C ALA A 217 9.90 11.34 -0.75
N TYR A 218 9.74 10.03 -0.54
CA TYR A 218 10.45 9.00 -1.28
C TYR A 218 9.56 8.26 -2.29
N GLY A 219 8.32 8.72 -2.45
CA GLY A 219 7.32 8.08 -3.30
C GLY A 219 7.59 8.27 -4.78
N ALA A 220 7.07 7.35 -5.61
CA ALA A 220 7.02 7.52 -7.06
C ALA A 220 6.11 8.69 -7.46
N VAL A 221 5.11 8.99 -6.61
CA VAL A 221 4.27 10.19 -6.67
C VAL A 221 4.30 10.86 -5.32
N ASN A 222 4.58 12.17 -5.26
CA ASN A 222 4.67 12.91 -4.02
C ASN A 222 3.72 14.11 -4.03
N PHE A 223 2.99 14.28 -2.94
CA PHE A 223 2.12 15.42 -2.68
C PHE A 223 2.70 16.23 -1.53
N ARG A 224 2.48 17.55 -1.57
CA ARG A 224 2.79 18.45 -0.47
C ARG A 224 1.60 19.35 -0.22
N ARG A 225 1.24 19.55 1.05
CA ARG A 225 0.19 20.51 1.41
C ARG A 225 0.71 21.93 1.16
N SER A 226 -0.09 22.75 0.46
CA SER A 226 0.27 24.15 0.17
C SER A 226 -0.04 25.13 1.32
N ALA A 227 -0.78 24.67 2.33
CA ALA A 227 -1.10 25.38 3.58
C ALA A 227 -1.57 24.36 4.65
N PRO A 228 -1.51 24.71 5.95
CA PRO A 228 -2.21 23.97 7.00
C PRO A 228 -3.71 23.81 6.65
N PRO A 229 -4.40 22.74 7.05
CA PRO A 229 -5.73 22.43 6.52
C PRO A 229 -6.72 23.61 6.71
N GLY A 230 -7.21 24.15 5.60
CA GLY A 230 -8.22 25.21 5.62
C GLY A 230 -9.58 24.67 6.09
N SER A 231 -10.30 25.47 6.91
CA SER A 231 -11.58 25.16 7.58
C SER A 231 -11.49 24.52 8.98
N LEU A 232 -10.61 25.00 9.87
CA LEU A 232 -10.57 24.55 11.27
C LEU A 232 -10.40 23.03 11.43
N ALA A 233 -9.99 22.33 10.37
CA ALA A 233 -9.53 20.96 10.43
C ALA A 233 -8.11 21.04 11.01
N THR A 234 -8.01 21.22 12.31
CA THR A 234 -6.76 20.99 13.02
C THR A 234 -6.51 19.48 12.96
N ALA A 235 -5.56 19.06 12.14
CA ALA A 235 -4.89 17.77 12.32
C ALA A 235 -4.03 17.93 13.57
N GLY A 236 -4.56 17.51 14.71
CA GLY A 236 -3.87 17.53 15.99
C GLY A 236 -4.19 16.22 16.69
N GLY A 237 -3.26 15.28 16.61
CA GLY A 237 -3.22 14.10 17.46
C GLY A 237 -2.12 14.28 18.48
N THR A 238 -2.43 14.01 19.75
CA THR A 238 -1.45 13.86 20.84
C THR A 238 -1.13 12.39 21.04
#